data_AF-A0A520I072-F1
#
_entry.id   AF-A0A520I072-F1
#
_cell.length_a   1.000
_cell.length_b   1.000
_cell.length_c   1.000
_cell.angle_alpha   90.00
_cell.angle_beta   90.00
_cell.angle_gamma   90.00
#
_symmetry.space_group_name_H-M   'P 1'
#
loop_
_entity.id
_entity.type
_entity.pdbx_description
1 polymer ?
#
loop_
_entity_poly.entity_id
_entity_poly.type
_entity_poly.pdbx_seq_one_letter_code
_entity_poly.pdbx_strand_id
1 'polypeptide(L)' 'MPFVSIRLSGTATKDQKSGIVADVTRSLVERLGKNPGAVQIVIEEVRTENYGAGGQLIADRDAKPREDAHAVPSQ' A
#
# COMPACT_ATOMS: atom_id res chain seq x y z
N MET A 1 12.81 -13.82 -8.38
CA MET A 1 12.97 -13.01 -7.16
C MET A 1 12.00 -11.85 -7.27
N PRO A 2 10.85 -11.87 -6.58
CA PRO A 2 9.88 -10.77 -6.63
C PRO A 2 10.37 -9.53 -5.91
N PHE A 3 10.12 -8.36 -6.50
CA PHE A 3 10.34 -7.06 -5.87
C PHE A 3 9.02 -6.30 -5.81
N VAL A 4 8.69 -5.75 -4.65
CA VAL A 4 7.49 -4.94 -4.42
C VAL A 4 7.90 -3.61 -3.80
N SER A 5 7.54 -2.51 -4.46
CA SER A 5 7.64 -1.16 -3.88
C SER A 5 6.25 -0.71 -3.47
N ILE A 6 6.11 -0.34 -2.20
CA ILE A 6 4.88 0.16 -1.61
C ILE A 6 5.10 1.62 -1.28
N ARG A 7 4.35 2.51 -1.92
CA ARG A 7 4.35 3.93 -1.60
C ARG A 7 3.06 4.28 -0.89
N LEU A 8 3.19 4.82 0.33
CA LEU A 8 2.06 5.21 1.15
C LEU A 8 2.09 6.72 1.42
N SER A 9 0.93 7.35 1.50
CA SER A 9 0.82 8.74 1.93
C SER A 9 0.68 8.80 3.45
N GLY A 10 1.46 9.66 4.10
CA GLY A 10 1.53 9.75 5.57
C GLY A 10 2.55 8.79 6.18
N THR A 11 2.33 8.43 7.45
CA THR A 11 3.21 7.55 8.23
C THR A 11 2.45 6.34 8.78
N ALA A 12 3.16 5.24 8.95
CA ALA A 12 2.70 3.98 9.50
C ALA A 12 3.64 3.52 10.61
N THR A 13 3.10 2.84 11.62
CA THR A 13 3.90 2.27 12.70
C THR A 13 4.74 1.11 12.21
N LYS A 14 5.78 0.74 12.98
CA LYS A 14 6.61 -0.44 12.67
C LYS A 14 5.77 -1.72 12.56
N ASP A 15 4.80 -1.90 13.46
CA ASP A 15 3.94 -3.09 13.49
C ASP A 15 3.02 -3.17 12.27
N GLN A 16 2.46 -2.03 11.85
CA GLN A 16 1.66 -1.94 10.61
C GLN A 16 2.51 -2.30 9.39
N LYS A 17 3.71 -1.73 9.28
CA LYS A 17 4.65 -2.04 8.19
C LYS A 17 5.05 -3.51 8.18
N SER A 18 5.28 -4.10 9.36
CA SER A 18 5.58 -5.53 9.50
C SER A 18 4.41 -6.41 9.04
N GLY A 19 3.17 -6.06 9.40
CA GLY A 19 1.97 -6.77 8.95
C GLY A 19 1.83 -6.74 7.42
N ILE A 20 2.00 -5.57 6.82
CA ILE A 20 1.94 -5.39 5.35
C ILE A 20 2.99 -6.28 4.64
N VAL A 21 4.22 -6.29 5.14
CA VAL A 21 5.31 -7.13 4.56
C VAL A 21 4.94 -8.61 4.63
N ALA A 22 4.40 -9.08 5.77
CA ALA A 22 3.99 -10.47 5.94
C ALA A 22 2.85 -10.86 4.99
N ASP A 23 1.84 -10.00 4.86
CA ASP A 23 0.67 -10.25 4.02
C ASP A 23 1.00 -10.28 2.53
N VAL A 24 1.81 -9.32 2.05
CA VAL A 24 2.25 -9.28 0.65
C VAL A 24 3.13 -10.48 0.33
N THR A 25 4.07 -10.83 1.22
CA THR A 25 4.93 -12.02 1.03
C THR A 25 4.08 -13.28 0.95
N ARG A 26 3.13 -13.46 1.87
CA ARG A 26 2.21 -14.61 1.87
C ARG A 26 1.44 -14.70 0.56
N SER A 27 0.90 -13.59 0.06
CA SER A 27 0.17 -13.55 -1.22
C SER A 27 1.01 -14.06 -2.40
N LEU A 28 2.27 -13.62 -2.49
CA LEU A 28 3.18 -14.04 -3.56
C LEU A 28 3.57 -15.52 -3.46
N VAL A 29 3.70 -16.05 -2.25
CA VAL A 29 3.93 -17.48 -2.02
C VAL A 29 2.70 -18.28 -2.46
N GLU A 30 1.50 -17.90 -1.99
CA GLU A 30 0.26 -18.65 -2.23
C GLU A 30 -0.18 -18.62 -3.70
N ARG A 31 -0.03 -17.48 -4.39
CA ARG A 31 -0.54 -17.31 -5.76
C ARG A 31 0.47 -17.72 -6.82
N LEU A 32 1.77 -17.55 -6.56
CA LEU A 32 2.82 -17.70 -7.56
C LEU A 32 3.86 -18.76 -7.19
N GLY A 33 3.71 -19.44 -6.04
CA GLY A 33 4.62 -20.50 -5.58
C GLY A 33 6.05 -20.01 -5.36
N LYS A 34 6.25 -18.73 -5.01
CA LYS A 34 7.60 -18.16 -4.88
C LYS A 34 8.21 -18.49 -3.52
N ASN A 35 9.54 -18.60 -3.48
CA ASN A 35 10.27 -18.74 -2.23
C ASN A 35 10.13 -17.43 -1.40
N PRO A 36 9.65 -17.49 -0.15
CA PRO A 36 9.48 -16.30 0.69
C PRO A 36 10.80 -15.55 0.93
N GLY A 37 11.93 -16.25 1.07
CA GLY A 37 13.24 -15.62 1.26
C GLY A 37 13.77 -14.87 0.05
N ALA A 38 13.12 -15.03 -1.12
CA ALA A 38 13.47 -14.34 -2.35
C ALA A 38 12.58 -13.11 -2.63
N VAL A 39 11.60 -12.82 -1.76
CA VAL A 39 10.69 -11.68 -1.86
C VAL A 39 11.35 -10.46 -1.21
N GLN A 40 11.46 -9.37 -1.95
CA GLN A 40 11.99 -8.11 -1.47
C GLN A 40 10.91 -7.04 -1.48
N ILE A 41 10.73 -6.35 -0.35
CA ILE A 41 9.68 -5.34 -0.18
C ILE A 41 10.31 -4.07 0.37
N VAL A 42 10.03 -2.93 -0.27
CA VAL A 42 10.44 -1.59 0.18
C VAL A 42 9.18 -0.77 0.42
N ILE A 43 9.10 -0.13 1.59
CA ILE A 43 8.00 0.78 1.94
C ILE A 43 8.54 2.20 2.00
N GLU A 44 7.96 3.08 1.19
CA GLU A 44 8.27 4.51 1.16
C GLU A 44 7.07 5.29 1.70
N GLU A 45 7.33 6.08 2.74
CA GLU A 45 6.35 6.93 3.40
C GLU A 45 6.49 8.35 2.85
N VAL A 46 5.49 8.81 2.11
CA VAL A 46 5.50 10.10 1.42
C VAL A 46 4.59 11.06 2.15
N ARG A 47 5.11 12.22 2.54
CA ARG A 47 4.30 13.29 3.16
C ARG A 47 3.17 13.71 2.21
N THR A 48 2.00 14.01 2.74
CA THR A 48 0.80 14.36 1.95
C THR A 48 0.97 15.64 1.13
N GLU A 49 1.86 16.54 1.55
CA GLU A 49 2.32 17.73 0.81
C GLU A 49 3.17 17.38 -0.43
N ASN A 50 3.72 16.16 -0.50
CA ASN A 50 4.56 15.67 -1.59
C ASN A 50 3.87 14.58 -2.42
N TYR A 51 2.61 14.27 -2.11
CA TYR A 51 1.81 13.28 -2.81
C TYR A 51 0.62 13.97 -3.46
N GLY A 52 0.50 13.87 -4.78
CA GLY A 52 -0.60 14.48 -5.54
C GLY A 52 -1.45 13.42 -6.23
N ALA A 53 -2.75 13.68 -6.33
CA ALA A 53 -3.67 12.87 -7.13
C ALA A 53 -4.84 13.73 -7.63
N GLY A 54 -5.28 13.52 -8.86
CA GLY A 54 -6.39 14.31 -9.45
C GLY A 54 -6.07 15.80 -9.60
N GLY A 55 -4.81 16.16 -9.78
CA GLY A 55 -4.37 17.55 -9.95
C GLY A 55 -4.25 18.37 -8.65
N GLN A 56 -4.40 17.74 -7.48
CA GLN A 56 -4.28 18.38 -6.16
C GLN A 56 -3.36 17.58 -5.24
N LEU A 57 -2.67 18.26 -4.32
CA LEU A 57 -1.93 17.58 -3.25
C LEU A 57 -2.92 16.90 -2.31
N ILE A 58 -2.53 15.76 -1.75
CA ILE A 58 -3.34 15.03 -0.77
C ILE A 58 -3.55 15.89 0.49
N ALA A 59 -2.58 16.74 0.85
CA ALA A 59 -2.70 17.70 1.95
C ALA A 59 -3.83 18.73 1.73
N ASP A 60 -4.14 19.08 0.49
CA ASP A 60 -5.13 20.11 0.14
C ASP A 60 -6.53 19.54 -0.11
N ARG A 61 -6.69 18.20 -0.01
CA ARG A 61 -7.99 17.56 -0.17
C ARG A 61 -8.83 17.78 1.08
N ASP A 62 -9.99 18.40 0.92
CA ASP A 62 -11.02 18.41 1.97
C ASP A 62 -11.31 16.97 2.42
N ALA A 63 -11.33 16.75 3.74
CA ALA A 63 -11.71 15.47 4.33
C ALA A 63 -13.22 15.22 4.15
N LYS A 64 -13.69 15.11 2.91
CA LYS A 64 -15.02 14.56 2.65
C LYS A 64 -14.99 13.08 3.03
N PRO A 65 -15.96 12.59 3.81
CA PRO A 65 -16.09 11.17 4.12
C PRO A 65 -16.01 10.36 2.82
N ARG A 66 -15.08 9.41 2.76
CA ARG A 66 -14.87 8.57 1.57
C ARG A 66 -16.13 7.73 1.33
N GLU A 67 -16.93 8.10 0.34
CA GLU A 67 -18.09 7.32 -0.12
C GLU A 67 -17.67 6.15 -1.04
N ASP A 68 -16.43 6.17 -1.54
CA ASP A 68 -16.00 5.29 -2.65
C ASP A 68 -15.15 4.07 -2.24
N ALA A 69 -15.32 3.53 -1.03
CA ALA A 69 -14.65 2.27 -0.63
C ALA A 69 -15.51 1.00 -0.84
N HIS A 70 -16.73 1.13 -1.38
CA HIS A 70 -17.53 -0.01 -1.79
C HIS A 70 -17.22 -0.40 -3.24
N ALA A 71 -16.09 -1.06 -3.45
CA ALA A 71 -15.96 -1.95 -4.59
C ALA A 71 -16.90 -3.14 -4.34
N VAL A 72 -18.18 -2.99 -4.71
CA VAL A 72 -19.14 -4.08 -4.73
C VAL A 72 -18.57 -5.13 -5.70
N PRO A 73 -18.36 -6.40 -5.31
CA PRO A 73 -18.01 -7.43 -6.27
C PRO A 73 -19.22 -7.59 -7.18
N SER A 74 -19.07 -7.26 -8.46
CA SER A 74 -20.08 -7.59 -9.46
C SER A 74 -20.33 -9.11 -9.41
N GLN A 75 -21.56 -9.51 -9.11
CA GLN A 75 -22.10 -10.82 -9.49
C GLN A 75 -22.94 -10.65 -10.75
#